data_AF-A0A975S8C4-F1
#
_entry.id   AF-A0A975S8C4-F1
#
_cell.length_a   1.000
_cell.length_b   1.000
_cell.length_c   1.000
_cell.angle_alpha   90.00
_cell.angle_beta   90.00
_cell.angle_gamma   90.00
#
_symmetry.space_group_name_H-M   'P 1'
#
loop_
_entity.id
_entity.type
_entity.pdbx_description
1 polymer ?
#
loop_
_entity_poly.entity_id
_entity_poly.type
_entity_poly.pdbx_seq_one_letter_code
_entity_poly.pdbx_strand_id
1 'polypeptide(L)'
;MDPVSVARAFVHHTHPAAECSILGGSAGTGKATANSDLDIVILYPNGHSNYAETTRYQGWVVEAFVHTPDSMSFWYEKERAARCAVLGDIVAQGVLLTDQGAGESLQDSARRYMEKVRNP
;
A
#
# COMPACT_ATOMS: atom_id res chain seq x y z
N MET A 1 -16.69 11.85 -5.74
CA MET A 1 -16.62 10.87 -4.63
C MET A 1 -15.23 10.96 -4.04
N ASP A 2 -15.09 10.89 -2.73
CA ASP A 2 -13.80 11.02 -2.05
C ASP A 2 -12.92 9.77 -2.34
N PRO A 3 -11.68 9.91 -2.85
CA PRO A 3 -10.80 8.77 -3.19
C PRO A 3 -10.54 7.82 -2.02
N VAL A 4 -10.34 8.36 -0.80
CA VAL A 4 -10.09 7.56 0.40
C VAL A 4 -11.30 6.71 0.74
N SER A 5 -12.50 7.27 0.65
CA SER A 5 -13.76 6.57 0.87
C SER A 5 -13.98 5.44 -0.15
N VAL A 6 -13.65 5.66 -1.43
CA VAL A 6 -13.73 4.62 -2.48
C VAL A 6 -12.72 3.51 -2.22
N ALA A 7 -11.47 3.85 -1.91
CA ALA A 7 -10.42 2.88 -1.62
C ALA A 7 -10.78 2.02 -0.40
N ARG A 8 -11.32 2.62 0.66
CA ARG A 8 -11.78 1.89 1.85
C ARG A 8 -12.93 0.94 1.51
N ALA A 9 -13.90 1.38 0.70
CA ALA A 9 -15.00 0.53 0.25
C ALA A 9 -14.51 -0.65 -0.61
N PHE A 10 -13.54 -0.41 -1.50
CA PHE A 10 -12.89 -1.46 -2.29
C PHE A 10 -12.25 -2.52 -1.39
N VAL A 11 -11.42 -2.12 -0.42
CA VAL A 11 -10.75 -3.07 0.48
C VAL A 11 -11.76 -3.86 1.30
N HIS A 12 -12.77 -3.21 1.87
CA HIS A 12 -13.80 -3.93 2.64
C HIS A 12 -14.57 -4.95 1.80
N HIS A 13 -14.79 -4.68 0.52
CA HIS A 13 -15.53 -5.58 -0.37
C HIS A 13 -14.67 -6.73 -0.90
N THR A 14 -13.46 -6.43 -1.36
CA THR A 14 -12.61 -7.37 -2.11
C THR A 14 -11.60 -8.09 -1.21
N HIS A 15 -11.15 -7.43 -0.14
CA HIS A 15 -10.10 -7.92 0.76
C HIS A 15 -10.53 -7.89 2.24
N PRO A 16 -11.68 -8.48 2.61
CA PRO A 16 -12.21 -8.41 3.98
C PRO A 16 -11.32 -9.09 5.03
N ALA A 17 -10.42 -9.97 4.60
CA ALA A 17 -9.50 -10.72 5.47
C ALA A 17 -8.08 -10.11 5.54
N ALA A 18 -7.86 -8.92 4.98
CA ALA A 18 -6.58 -8.23 5.09
C ALA A 18 -6.33 -7.78 6.54
N GLU A 19 -5.07 -7.87 6.99
CA GLU A 19 -4.64 -7.36 8.30
C GLU A 19 -4.61 -5.84 8.32
N CYS A 20 -4.14 -5.22 7.24
CA CYS A 20 -4.22 -3.78 7.04
C CYS A 20 -4.14 -3.42 5.55
N SER A 21 -4.49 -2.19 5.23
CA SER A 21 -4.30 -1.65 3.89
C SER A 21 -4.02 -0.15 3.92
N ILE A 22 -3.22 0.30 2.95
CA ILE A 22 -2.71 1.67 2.88
C ILE A 22 -2.93 2.19 1.46
N LEU A 23 -3.57 3.35 1.36
CA LEU A 23 -3.68 4.10 0.10
C LEU A 23 -2.44 4.96 -0.07
N GLY A 24 -1.67 4.67 -1.11
CA GLY A 24 -0.51 5.42 -1.54
C GLY A 24 -0.78 6.45 -2.62
N GLY A 25 0.32 6.87 -3.24
CA GLY A 25 0.29 7.68 -4.45
C GLY A 25 -0.30 9.07 -4.26
N SER A 26 -0.72 9.66 -5.37
CA SER A 26 -1.34 10.99 -5.39
C SER A 26 -2.67 11.02 -4.60
N ALA A 27 -3.39 9.90 -4.59
CA ALA A 27 -4.66 9.74 -3.87
C ALA A 27 -4.48 9.76 -2.34
N GLY A 28 -3.48 9.06 -1.81
CA GLY A 28 -3.17 9.02 -0.38
C GLY A 28 -2.57 10.33 0.15
N THR A 29 -1.83 11.08 -0.69
CA THR A 29 -1.13 12.31 -0.26
C THR A 29 -1.96 13.59 -0.44
N GLY A 30 -3.25 13.47 -0.74
CA GLY A 30 -4.15 14.62 -0.96
C GLY A 30 -3.87 15.42 -2.24
N LYS A 31 -3.04 14.87 -3.13
CA LYS A 31 -2.69 15.44 -4.45
C LYS A 31 -3.48 14.80 -5.59
N ALA A 32 -4.57 14.11 -5.26
CA ALA A 32 -5.38 13.36 -6.19
C ALA A 32 -5.98 14.30 -7.24
N THR A 33 -5.92 13.89 -8.51
CA THR A 33 -6.68 14.51 -9.59
C THR A 33 -7.81 13.57 -10.00
N ALA A 34 -8.75 14.05 -10.84
CA ALA A 34 -9.83 13.21 -11.36
C ALA A 34 -9.33 12.01 -12.21
N ASN A 35 -8.05 12.00 -12.59
CA ASN A 35 -7.42 10.93 -13.37
C ASN A 35 -6.43 10.09 -12.53
N SER A 36 -6.35 10.31 -11.22
CA SER A 36 -5.42 9.56 -10.36
C SER A 36 -5.92 8.14 -10.15
N ASP A 37 -5.03 7.17 -10.35
CA ASP A 37 -5.27 5.79 -9.96
C ASP A 37 -5.19 5.65 -8.43
N LEU A 38 -5.85 4.62 -7.89
CA LEU A 38 -5.82 4.27 -6.47
C LEU A 38 -4.78 3.19 -6.22
N ASP A 39 -3.58 3.59 -5.80
CA ASP A 39 -2.50 2.68 -5.41
C ASP A 39 -2.75 2.15 -4.00
N ILE A 40 -3.10 0.88 -3.84
CA ILE A 40 -3.45 0.31 -2.54
C ILE A 40 -2.49 -0.83 -2.20
N VAL A 41 -1.71 -0.68 -1.14
CA VAL A 41 -0.95 -1.78 -0.54
C VAL A 41 -1.85 -2.52 0.45
N ILE A 42 -1.90 -3.84 0.35
CA ILE A 42 -2.76 -4.70 1.17
C ILE A 42 -1.89 -5.78 1.81
N LEU A 43 -1.92 -5.85 3.14
CA LEU A 43 -1.17 -6.83 3.90
C LEU A 43 -2.07 -8.00 4.31
N TYR A 44 -1.62 -9.20 4.02
CA TYR A 44 -2.17 -10.45 4.52
C TYR A 44 -1.16 -11.18 5.41
N PRO A 45 -1.61 -12.10 6.27
CA PRO A 45 -0.70 -12.97 7.02
C PRO A 45 0.19 -13.80 6.10
N ASN A 46 1.33 -14.26 6.63
CA ASN A 46 2.19 -15.21 5.92
C ASN A 46 1.41 -16.49 5.53
N GLY A 47 1.72 -17.01 4.34
CA GLY A 47 0.98 -18.13 3.73
C GLY A 47 -0.06 -17.71 2.69
N HIS A 48 -0.37 -16.42 2.58
CA HIS A 48 -1.16 -15.87 1.47
C HIS A 48 -0.29 -15.64 0.22
N SER A 49 -0.90 -15.64 -0.97
CA SER A 49 -0.24 -15.29 -2.22
C SER A 49 0.14 -13.80 -2.26
N ASN A 50 1.27 -13.47 -2.88
CA ASN A 50 1.62 -12.09 -3.24
C ASN A 50 1.37 -11.86 -4.73
N TYR A 51 0.79 -10.72 -5.08
CA TYR A 51 0.47 -10.36 -6.46
C TYR A 51 0.17 -8.86 -6.59
N ALA A 52 0.15 -8.37 -7.83
CA ALA A 52 -0.40 -7.07 -8.17
C ALA A 52 -1.56 -7.26 -9.14
N GLU A 53 -2.64 -6.50 -8.96
CA GLU A 53 -3.82 -6.54 -9.82
C GLU A 53 -4.32 -5.12 -10.10
N THR A 54 -4.71 -4.86 -11.35
CA THR A 54 -5.36 -3.61 -11.74
C THR A 54 -6.84 -3.88 -12.06
N THR A 55 -7.75 -3.17 -11.40
CA THR A 55 -9.19 -3.33 -11.57
C THR A 55 -9.92 -2.00 -11.63
N ARG A 56 -11.23 -2.03 -11.91
CA ARG A 56 -12.09 -0.84 -11.85
C ARG A 56 -13.11 -0.99 -10.72
N TYR A 57 -13.18 0.00 -9.85
CA TYR A 57 -14.13 0.03 -8.73
C TYR A 57 -14.77 1.41 -8.60
N GLN A 58 -16.10 1.47 -8.65
CA GLN A 58 -16.90 2.71 -8.55
C GLN A 58 -16.39 3.84 -9.49
N GLY A 59 -15.92 3.49 -10.69
CA GLY A 59 -15.42 4.42 -11.70
C GLY A 59 -13.93 4.76 -11.59
N TRP A 60 -13.25 4.33 -10.52
CA TRP A 60 -11.81 4.51 -10.32
C TRP A 60 -11.03 3.31 -10.83
N VAL A 61 -9.82 3.54 -11.35
CA VAL A 61 -8.83 2.49 -11.54
C VAL A 61 -8.14 2.25 -10.19
N VAL A 62 -8.04 0.99 -9.81
CA VAL A 62 -7.40 0.55 -8.56
C VAL A 62 -6.25 -0.37 -8.92
N GLU A 63 -5.05 -0.02 -8.46
CA GLU A 63 -3.89 -0.91 -8.48
C GLU A 63 -3.67 -1.45 -7.07
N ALA A 64 -3.97 -2.74 -6.88
CA ALA A 64 -3.83 -3.43 -5.60
C ALA A 64 -2.52 -4.20 -5.56
N PHE A 65 -1.65 -3.88 -4.60
CA PHE A 65 -0.38 -4.55 -4.32
C PHE A 65 -0.55 -5.42 -3.08
N VAL A 66 -0.79 -6.71 -3.28
CA VAL A 66 -1.06 -7.67 -2.21
C VAL A 66 0.23 -8.32 -1.76
N HIS A 67 0.53 -8.17 -0.47
CA HIS A 67 1.75 -8.64 0.14
C HIS A 67 1.50 -9.43 1.43
N THR A 68 2.46 -10.28 1.76
CA THR A 68 2.70 -10.82 3.10
C THR A 68 3.96 -10.18 3.71
N PRO A 69 4.16 -10.25 5.04
CA PRO A 69 5.40 -9.81 5.69
C PRO A 69 6.68 -10.33 5.02
N ASP A 70 6.70 -11.61 4.63
CA ASP A 70 7.86 -12.22 3.97
C ASP A 70 8.09 -11.61 2.58
N SER A 71 7.02 -11.43 1.81
CA SER A 71 7.12 -10.83 0.47
C SER A 71 7.54 -9.36 0.53
N MET A 72 7.08 -8.60 1.54
CA MET A 72 7.48 -7.21 1.73
C MET A 72 8.97 -7.09 1.99
N SER A 73 9.52 -7.97 2.84
CA SER A 73 10.95 -8.01 3.14
C SER A 73 11.76 -8.24 1.85
N PHE A 74 11.34 -9.22 1.03
CA PHE A 74 11.94 -9.48 -0.28
C PHE A 74 11.88 -8.26 -1.22
N TRP A 75 10.73 -7.59 -1.29
CA TRP A 75 10.56 -6.42 -2.16
C TRP A 75 11.39 -5.22 -1.69
N TYR A 76 11.49 -4.96 -0.38
CA TYR A 76 12.37 -3.93 0.15
C TYR A 76 13.84 -4.19 -0.17
N GLU A 77 14.31 -5.44 -0.09
CA GLU A 77 15.68 -5.78 -0.49
C GLU A 77 15.92 -5.51 -1.99
N LYS A 78 14.94 -5.86 -2.82
CA LYS A 78 14.99 -5.63 -4.27
C LYS A 78 14.98 -4.14 -4.61
N GLU A 79 14.13 -3.35 -3.96
CA GLU A 79 14.07 -1.89 -4.12
C GLU A 79 15.40 -1.24 -3.71
N ARG A 80 15.96 -1.67 -2.57
CA ARG A 80 17.27 -1.22 -2.09
C ARG A 80 18.38 -1.50 -3.10
N ALA A 81 18.41 -2.70 -3.67
CA ALA A 81 19.40 -3.06 -4.70
C ALA A 81 19.22 -2.22 -5.97
N ALA A 82 17.98 -1.90 -6.34
CA ALA A 82 17.64 -1.05 -7.48
C ALA A 82 17.76 0.45 -7.20
N ARG A 83 18.07 0.86 -5.96
CA ARG A 83 18.11 2.26 -5.50
C ARG A 83 16.79 3.02 -5.76
N CYS A 84 15.66 2.32 -5.64
CA CYS A 84 14.32 2.91 -5.59
C CYS A 84 13.67 2.60 -4.24
N ALA A 85 12.51 3.21 -3.96
CA ALA A 85 11.77 2.96 -2.72
C ALA A 85 10.27 3.24 -2.90
N VAL A 86 9.64 2.64 -3.91
CA VAL A 86 8.24 2.93 -4.27
C VAL A 86 7.28 2.35 -3.23
N LEU A 87 7.44 1.07 -2.90
CA LEU A 87 6.65 0.39 -1.87
C LEU A 87 6.89 1.02 -0.50
N GLY A 88 8.15 1.31 -0.18
CA GLY A 88 8.52 2.01 1.06
C GLY A 88 7.87 3.40 1.17
N ASP A 89 7.87 4.18 0.10
CA ASP A 89 7.27 5.52 0.07
C ASP A 89 5.75 5.48 0.22
N ILE A 90 5.08 4.59 -0.52
CA ILE A 90 3.62 4.37 -0.42
C ILE A 90 3.23 3.99 1.02
N VAL A 91 3.92 3.03 1.62
CA VAL A 91 3.58 2.55 2.97
C VAL A 91 3.89 3.61 4.03
N ALA A 92 5.01 4.31 3.91
CA ALA A 92 5.45 5.31 4.90
C ALA A 92 4.58 6.58 4.91
N GLN A 93 4.14 7.05 3.73
CA GLN A 93 3.40 8.31 3.57
C GLN A 93 1.90 8.13 3.32
N GLY A 94 1.47 6.92 3.02
CA GLY A 94 0.09 6.63 2.66
C GLY A 94 -0.91 6.75 3.81
N VAL A 95 -2.18 6.73 3.45
CA VAL A 95 -3.33 6.81 4.37
C VAL A 95 -3.77 5.40 4.72
N LEU A 96 -3.80 5.09 6.02
CA LEU A 96 -4.29 3.82 6.53
C LEU A 96 -5.82 3.70 6.28
N LEU A 97 -6.21 2.71 5.48
CA LEU A 97 -7.59 2.45 5.10
C LEU A 97 -8.26 1.43 6.04
N THR A 98 -7.59 0.32 6.33
CA THR A 98 -8.05 -0.70 7.27
C THR A 98 -6.89 -1.12 8.17
N ASP A 99 -7.20 -1.49 9.41
CA ASP A 99 -6.20 -1.96 10.37
C ASP A 99 -6.81 -2.91 11.40
N GLN A 100 -6.22 -4.09 11.54
CA GLN A 100 -6.50 -5.11 12.55
C GLN A 100 -5.39 -5.17 13.62
N GLY A 101 -4.51 -4.17 13.68
CA GLY A 101 -3.41 -4.04 14.64
C GLY A 101 -2.01 -4.10 14.04
N ALA A 102 -1.88 -4.20 12.71
CA ALA A 102 -0.61 -4.31 11.99
C ALA A 102 -0.21 -3.02 11.27
N GLY A 103 -1.14 -2.10 11.04
CA GLY A 103 -0.99 -0.91 10.21
C GLY A 103 0.11 0.04 10.71
N GLU A 104 0.04 0.44 11.98
CA GLU A 104 1.01 1.38 12.56
C GLU A 104 2.44 0.81 12.54
N SER A 105 2.60 -0.45 12.95
CA SER A 105 3.90 -1.14 12.92
C SER A 105 4.46 -1.24 11.50
N LEU A 106 3.59 -1.50 10.52
CA LEU A 106 3.98 -1.55 9.12
C LEU A 106 4.48 -0.18 8.63
N GLN A 107 3.74 0.89 8.88
CA GLN A 107 4.14 2.24 8.48
C GLN A 107 5.45 2.68 9.14
N ASP A 108 5.64 2.36 10.43
CA ASP A 108 6.87 2.67 11.14
C ASP A 108 8.08 1.90 10.58
N SER A 109 7.88 0.63 10.21
CA SER A 109 8.94 -0.15 9.55
C SER A 109 9.35 0.47 8.22
N ALA A 110 8.38 0.95 7.44
CA ALA A 110 8.62 1.61 6.16
C ALA A 110 9.34 2.95 6.34
N ARG A 111 8.94 3.79 7.30
CA ARG A 111 9.63 5.06 7.61
C ARG A 111 11.10 4.84 7.97
N ARG A 112 11.39 3.87 8.83
CA ARG A 112 12.77 3.49 9.20
C ARG A 112 13.58 2.96 8.01
N TYR A 113 12.95 2.22 7.10
CA TYR A 113 13.57 1.80 5.85
C TYR A 113 13.91 3.02 4.98
N MET A 114 12.96 3.94 4.80
CA MET A 114 13.13 5.16 4.00
C MET A 114 14.24 6.08 4.52
N GLU A 115 14.41 6.21 5.83
CA GLU A 115 15.52 6.97 6.45
C GLU A 115 16.88 6.43 6.03
N LYS A 116 17.06 5.10 6.01
CA LYS A 116 18.30 4.43 5.59
C LYS A 116 18.55 4.56 4.09
N VAL A 117 17.50 4.54 3.27
CA VAL A 117 17.63 4.71 1.81
C VAL A 117 18.00 6.15 1.45
N ARG A 118 17.44 7.14 2.16
CA ARG A 118 17.68 8.57 1.90
C ARG A 118 19.06 9.05 2.40
N ASN A 119 19.65 8.36 3.38
CA ASN A 119 20.95 8.68 3.95
C ASN A 119 21.91 7.47 3.82
N PRO A 120 22.41 7.17 2.60
CA PRO A 120 23.14 5.95 2.28
C PRO A 120 24.55 5.87 2.89
#